data_AF-A0A4U0P9L4-F1
#
_entry.id   AF-A0A4U0P9L4-F1
#
_cell.length_a   1.000
_cell.length_b   1.000
_cell.length_c   1.000
_cell.angle_alpha   90.00
_cell.angle_beta   90.00
_cell.angle_gamma   90.00
#
_symmetry.space_group_name_H-M   'P 1'
#
loop_
_entity.id
_entity.type
_entity.pdbx_description
1 polymer ?
#
loop_
_entity_poly.entity_id
_entity_poly.type
_entity_poly.pdbx_seq_one_letter_code
_entity_poly.pdbx_strand_id
1 'polypeptide(L)'
;MKSDGGKMLIDDEIRAAVYLRIAELFHVDQSLIEDGWVFGRDLIPSFVSDFKYNELDILHDDFLYAANKNIRKRINRGEFLICSVGGFWRYMVECYKESPGRVHDVLNLPK
;
A
#
# COMPACT_ATOMS: atom_id res chain seq x y z
N MET A 1 -13.61 -25.00 16.12
CA MET A 1 -12.86 -23.73 16.06
C MET A 1 -11.71 -23.96 15.09
N LYS A 2 -11.87 -23.59 13.81
CA LYS A 2 -10.80 -23.75 12.81
C LYS A 2 -9.88 -22.54 12.90
N SER A 3 -8.58 -22.82 12.94
CA SER A 3 -7.51 -21.88 13.26
C SER A 3 -7.52 -20.63 12.38
N ASP A 4 -7.64 -19.47 13.02
CA ASP A 4 -7.44 -18.12 12.46
C ASP A 4 -5.95 -17.79 12.24
N GLY A 5 -5.05 -18.66 12.71
CA GLY A 5 -3.60 -18.43 12.71
C GLY A 5 -2.97 -18.28 11.32
N GLY A 6 -3.55 -18.87 10.27
CA GLY A 6 -3.04 -18.71 8.90
C GLY A 6 -3.37 -17.35 8.28
N LYS A 7 -4.48 -16.71 8.72
CA LYS A 7 -4.91 -15.41 8.20
C LYS A 7 -4.13 -14.26 8.85
N MET A 8 -3.80 -14.40 10.13
CA MET A 8 -2.99 -13.41 10.83
C MET A 8 -1.55 -13.33 10.29
N LEU A 9 -0.99 -14.47 9.89
CA LEU A 9 0.38 -14.54 9.34
C LEU A 9 0.49 -13.81 7.99
N ILE A 10 -0.46 -13.99 7.07
CA ILE A 10 -0.42 -13.31 5.77
C ILE A 10 -0.66 -11.80 5.90
N ASP A 11 -1.52 -11.38 6.83
CA ASP A 11 -1.76 -9.95 7.09
C ASP A 11 -0.48 -9.28 7.64
N ASP A 12 0.25 -9.95 8.52
CA ASP A 12 1.54 -9.48 9.04
C ASP A 12 2.63 -9.44 7.98
N GLU A 13 2.70 -10.43 7.09
CA GLU A 13 3.62 -10.44 5.94
C GLU A 13 3.35 -9.29 4.98
N ILE A 14 2.08 -9.07 4.62
CA ILE A 14 1.67 -7.94 3.77
C ILE A 14 1.99 -6.62 4.46
N ARG A 15 1.72 -6.49 5.76
CA ARG A 15 2.06 -5.28 6.51
C ARG A 15 3.56 -5.00 6.51
N ALA A 16 4.39 -6.01 6.78
CA ALA A 16 5.84 -5.86 6.77
C ALA A 16 6.36 -5.46 5.37
N ALA A 17 5.83 -6.06 4.30
CA ALA A 17 6.21 -5.73 2.93
C ALA A 17 5.74 -4.34 2.52
N VAL A 18 4.57 -3.90 2.98
CA VAL A 18 4.09 -2.51 2.77
C VAL A 18 5.01 -1.51 3.47
N TYR A 19 5.43 -1.79 4.70
CA TYR A 19 6.35 -0.91 5.42
C TYR A 19 7.69 -0.81 4.68
N LEU A 20 8.21 -1.93 4.19
CA LEU A 20 9.43 -1.94 3.38
C LEU A 20 9.24 -1.10 2.09
N ARG A 21 8.14 -1.31 1.36
CA ARG A 21 7.83 -0.54 0.15
C ARG A 21 7.75 0.95 0.40
N ILE A 22 7.10 1.39 1.49
CA ILE A 22 7.02 2.80 1.88
C ILE A 22 8.41 3.34 2.25
N ALA A 23 9.17 2.58 3.03
CA ALA A 23 10.53 2.95 3.44
C ALA A 23 11.43 3.21 2.22
N GLU A 24 11.38 2.29 1.25
CA GLU A 24 12.11 2.41 -0.02
C GLU A 24 11.65 3.62 -0.82
N LEU A 25 10.34 3.83 -0.92
CA LEU A 25 9.75 4.88 -1.75
C LEU A 25 10.05 6.28 -1.20
N PHE A 26 9.91 6.49 0.10
CA PHE A 26 10.12 7.78 0.76
C PHE A 26 11.53 7.97 1.33
N HIS A 27 12.43 6.99 1.12
CA HIS A 27 13.80 7.00 1.63
C HIS A 27 13.88 7.21 3.16
N VAL A 28 13.00 6.55 3.91
CA VAL A 28 12.95 6.58 5.39
C VAL A 28 13.33 5.23 5.99
N ASP A 29 13.77 5.23 7.24
CA ASP A 29 14.03 3.98 7.98
C ASP A 29 12.70 3.26 8.27
N GLN A 30 12.60 2.00 7.84
CA GLN A 30 11.43 1.15 8.05
C GLN A 30 11.03 1.04 9.53
N SER A 31 12.00 1.06 10.45
CA SER A 31 11.75 0.94 11.90
C SER A 31 11.02 2.14 12.51
N LEU A 32 10.99 3.27 11.80
CA LEU A 32 10.31 4.49 12.23
C LEU A 32 8.87 4.57 11.71
N ILE A 33 8.49 3.74 10.74
CA ILE A 33 7.18 3.81 10.11
C ILE A 33 6.10 3.39 11.10
N GLU A 34 5.09 4.26 11.26
CA GLU A 34 3.90 3.99 12.06
C GLU A 34 2.63 3.96 11.21
N ASP A 35 1.67 3.14 11.60
CA ASP A 35 0.35 3.06 10.95
C ASP A 35 -0.37 4.42 10.85
N GLY A 36 -0.11 5.32 11.81
CA GLY A 36 -0.71 6.64 11.87
C GLY A 36 -0.11 7.66 10.91
N TRP A 37 1.05 7.39 10.31
CA TRP A 37 1.72 8.33 9.41
C TRP A 37 0.88 8.60 8.17
N VAL A 38 0.71 9.88 7.87
CA VAL A 38 -0.11 10.40 6.79
C VAL A 38 0.77 10.79 5.59
N PHE A 39 0.41 10.30 4.41
CA PHE A 39 1.06 10.64 3.15
C PHE A 39 0.88 12.13 2.84
N GLY A 40 1.98 12.83 2.53
CA GLY A 40 2.00 14.28 2.32
C GLY A 40 2.07 15.13 3.59
N ARG A 41 2.08 14.52 4.78
CA ARG A 41 2.31 15.21 6.07
C ARG A 41 3.51 14.65 6.81
N ASP A 42 3.44 13.37 7.16
CA ASP A 42 4.52 12.68 7.89
C ASP A 42 5.49 12.04 6.88
N LEU A 43 4.96 11.57 5.75
CA LEU A 43 5.73 11.10 4.59
C LEU A 43 5.63 12.15 3.48
N ILE A 44 6.57 13.09 3.49
CA ILE A 44 6.58 14.21 2.55
C ILE A 44 7.24 13.76 1.24
N PRO A 45 6.54 13.83 0.09
CA PRO A 45 7.16 13.51 -1.18
C PRO A 45 8.21 14.55 -1.57
N SER A 46 9.17 14.12 -2.37
CA SER A 46 10.13 15.00 -3.01
C SER A 46 9.42 16.02 -3.90
N PHE A 47 9.91 17.26 -3.87
CA PHE A 47 9.49 18.25 -4.85
C PHE A 47 10.05 17.86 -6.23
N VAL A 48 9.15 17.62 -7.18
CA VAL A 48 9.50 17.26 -8.56
C VAL A 48 8.85 18.25 -9.54
N SER A 49 9.51 18.49 -10.68
CA SER A 49 8.91 19.22 -11.80
C SER A 49 7.71 18.45 -12.37
N ASP A 50 6.76 19.16 -12.98
CA ASP A 50 5.50 18.64 -13.56
C ASP A 50 5.62 17.42 -14.52
N PHE A 51 6.83 17.11 -15.00
CA PHE A 51 7.10 15.99 -15.92
C PHE A 51 7.73 14.76 -15.24
N LYS A 52 7.85 14.73 -13.91
CA LYS A 52 8.44 13.62 -13.16
C LYS A 52 7.45 13.09 -12.13
N TYR A 53 7.43 11.77 -11.96
CA TYR A 53 6.69 11.11 -10.89
C TYR A 53 7.40 11.34 -9.56
N ASN A 54 6.64 11.74 -8.54
CA ASN A 54 7.08 11.67 -7.15
C ASN A 54 6.59 10.38 -6.47
N GLU A 55 6.89 10.27 -5.18
CA GLU A 55 6.53 9.16 -4.31
C GLU A 55 5.02 8.97 -4.20
N LEU A 56 4.23 10.06 -4.15
CA LEU A 56 2.77 9.94 -4.12
C LEU A 56 2.20 9.46 -5.46
N ASP A 57 2.80 9.85 -6.58
CA ASP A 57 2.36 9.38 -7.91
C ASP A 57 2.62 7.88 -8.07
N ILE A 58 3.82 7.42 -7.67
CA ILE A 58 4.16 5.98 -7.67
C ILE A 58 3.25 5.21 -6.72
N LEU A 59 3.00 5.74 -5.53
CA LEU A 59 2.10 5.12 -4.56
C LEU A 59 0.66 5.04 -5.11
N HIS A 60 0.21 6.07 -5.83
CA HIS A 60 -1.08 6.09 -6.51
C HIS A 60 -1.19 4.99 -7.58
N ASP A 61 -0.13 4.79 -8.36
CA ASP A 61 -0.08 3.70 -9.34
C ASP A 61 -0.09 2.33 -8.67
N ASP A 62 0.64 2.15 -7.56
CA ASP A 62 0.60 0.93 -6.74
C ASP A 62 -0.83 0.64 -6.24
N PHE A 63 -1.55 1.67 -5.76
CA PHE A 63 -2.97 1.55 -5.40
C PHE A 63 -3.82 1.06 -6.57
N LEU A 64 -3.75 1.75 -7.71
CA LEU A 64 -4.56 1.43 -8.88
C LEU A 64 -4.24 0.04 -9.43
N TYR A 65 -2.97 -0.34 -9.45
CA TYR A 65 -2.53 -1.64 -9.94
C TYR A 65 -3.13 -2.78 -9.10
N ALA A 66 -2.95 -2.73 -7.78
CA ALA A 66 -3.49 -3.73 -6.85
C ALA A 66 -5.02 -3.80 -6.84
N ALA A 67 -5.71 -2.70 -7.17
CA ALA A 67 -7.16 -2.64 -7.14
C ALA A 67 -7.82 -3.63 -8.12
N ASN A 68 -8.80 -4.38 -7.61
CA ASN A 68 -9.75 -5.11 -8.46
C ASN A 68 -10.74 -4.14 -9.15
N LYS A 69 -11.54 -4.66 -10.09
CA LYS A 69 -12.48 -3.84 -10.89
C LYS A 69 -13.49 -3.06 -10.03
N ASN A 70 -13.91 -3.60 -8.88
CA ASN A 70 -14.87 -2.95 -8.00
C ASN A 70 -14.21 -1.83 -7.19
N ILE A 71 -13.01 -2.06 -6.65
CA ILE A 71 -12.28 -1.02 -5.92
C ILE A 71 -11.87 0.11 -6.86
N ARG A 72 -11.41 -0.19 -8.09
CA ARG A 72 -11.13 0.86 -9.10
C ARG A 72 -12.34 1.74 -9.38
N LYS A 73 -13.55 1.17 -9.45
CA LYS A 73 -14.78 1.96 -9.61
C LYS A 73 -15.03 2.90 -8.44
N ARG A 74 -14.76 2.46 -7.21
CA ARG A 74 -14.91 3.30 -6.00
C ARG A 74 -13.88 4.41 -5.95
N ILE A 75 -12.62 4.11 -6.30
CA ILE A 75 -11.55 5.11 -6.44
C ILE A 75 -11.95 6.17 -7.47
N ASN A 76 -12.39 5.76 -8.66
CA ASN A 76 -12.79 6.69 -9.74
C ASN A 76 -14.01 7.55 -9.38
N ARG A 77 -14.83 7.13 -8.40
CA ARG A 77 -15.96 7.91 -7.88
C ARG A 77 -15.57 8.83 -6.72
N GLY A 78 -14.32 8.81 -6.27
CA GLY A 78 -13.86 9.55 -5.09
C GLY A 78 -14.37 8.96 -3.77
N GLU A 79 -14.91 7.74 -3.77
CA GLU A 79 -15.48 7.07 -2.58
C GLU A 79 -14.41 6.32 -1.76
N PHE A 80 -13.15 6.41 -2.18
CA PHE A 80 -12.06 5.66 -1.60
C PHE A 80 -10.81 6.54 -1.52
N LEU A 81 -10.45 6.91 -0.29
CA LEU A 81 -9.26 7.71 0.00
C LEU A 81 -8.41 6.95 1.00
N ILE A 82 -7.16 6.70 0.63
CA ILE A 82 -6.15 6.15 1.54
C ILE A 82 -5.10 7.24 1.73
N CYS A 83 -5.03 7.74 2.96
CA CYS A 83 -4.16 8.84 3.32
C CYS A 83 -3.08 8.44 4.33
N SER A 84 -3.09 7.20 4.83
CA SER A 84 -2.14 6.73 5.85
C SER A 84 -1.53 5.38 5.52
N VAL A 85 -0.37 5.11 6.12
CA VAL A 85 0.32 3.81 6.06
C VAL A 85 -0.60 2.67 6.52
N GLY A 86 -1.29 2.87 7.65
CA GLY A 86 -2.24 1.91 8.19
C GLY A 86 -3.41 1.61 7.24
N GLY A 87 -3.89 2.63 6.53
CA GLY A 87 -4.90 2.47 5.49
C GLY A 87 -4.37 1.69 4.29
N PHE A 88 -3.11 1.90 3.92
CA PHE A 88 -2.50 1.26 2.76
C PHE A 88 -2.31 -0.24 2.94
N TRP A 89 -1.73 -0.69 4.06
CA TRP A 89 -1.51 -2.13 4.22
C TRP A 89 -2.81 -2.90 4.38
N ARG A 90 -3.81 -2.34 5.07
CA ARG A 90 -5.15 -2.95 5.16
C ARG A 90 -5.81 -3.07 3.79
N TYR A 91 -5.63 -2.05 2.96
CA TYR A 91 -6.07 -2.10 1.57
C TYR A 91 -5.36 -3.20 0.78
N MET A 92 -4.04 -3.36 0.94
CA MET A 92 -3.30 -4.44 0.30
C MET A 92 -3.78 -5.83 0.75
N VAL A 93 -4.14 -6.00 2.02
CA VAL A 93 -4.78 -7.23 2.53
C VAL A 93 -6.12 -7.49 1.84
N GLU A 94 -6.97 -6.48 1.65
CA GLU A 94 -8.23 -6.65 0.92
C GLU A 94 -8.00 -6.99 -0.56
N CYS A 95 -7.04 -6.32 -1.21
CA CYS A 95 -6.65 -6.63 -2.58
C CYS A 95 -6.07 -8.04 -2.72
N TYR A 96 -5.33 -8.52 -1.72
CA TYR A 96 -4.70 -9.83 -1.74
C TYR A 96 -5.73 -10.95 -1.80
N LYS A 97 -6.84 -10.82 -1.07
CA LYS A 97 -7.93 -11.80 -1.06
C LYS A 97 -8.56 -12.00 -2.44
N GLU A 98 -8.58 -10.96 -3.27
CA GLU A 98 -9.17 -11.01 -4.60
C GLU A 98 -8.17 -11.19 -5.74
N SER A 99 -6.92 -10.73 -5.57
CA SER A 99 -5.92 -10.67 -6.64
C SER A 99 -4.49 -10.76 -6.07
N PRO A 100 -4.11 -11.90 -5.46
CA PRO A 100 -2.85 -12.03 -4.73
C PRO A 100 -1.62 -11.77 -5.61
N GLY A 101 -1.65 -12.23 -6.87
CA GLY A 101 -0.55 -11.99 -7.82
C GLY A 101 -0.24 -10.51 -8.05
N ARG A 102 -1.25 -9.63 -8.04
CA ARG A 102 -1.04 -8.18 -8.21
C ARG A 102 -0.42 -7.55 -6.97
N VAL A 103 -0.81 -8.02 -5.78
CA VAL A 103 -0.22 -7.56 -4.53
C VAL A 103 1.23 -8.04 -4.43
N HIS A 104 1.52 -9.26 -4.89
CA HIS A 104 2.89 -9.75 -4.97
C HIS A 104 3.74 -8.88 -5.91
N ASP A 105 3.22 -8.50 -7.07
CA ASP A 105 3.94 -7.64 -8.01
C ASP A 105 4.19 -6.24 -7.42
N VAL A 106 3.23 -5.65 -6.70
CA VAL A 106 3.38 -4.32 -6.05
C VAL A 106 4.36 -4.36 -4.86
N LEU A 107 4.24 -5.37 -4.01
CA LEU A 107 5.03 -5.50 -2.78
C LEU A 107 6.32 -6.32 -2.97
N ASN A 108 6.62 -6.72 -4.19
CA ASN A 108 7.76 -7.57 -4.55
C ASN A 108 7.84 -8.86 -3.69
N LEU A 109 6.69 -9.49 -3.43
CA LEU A 109 6.61 -10.72 -2.65
C LEU A 109 6.89 -11.96 -3.53
N PRO A 110 7.50 -13.02 -2.97
CA PRO A 110 7.69 -14.28 -3.67
C PRO A 110 6.34 -14.90 -4.10
N LYS A 111 6.28 -15.44 -5.31
CA LYS A 111 5.07 -16.05 -5.92
C LYS A 111 4.85 -17.49 -5.48
#